data_AF-A0A8T0DHF7-F1
#
_entry.id   AF-A0A8T0DHF7-F1
#
_cell.length_a   1.000
_cell.length_b   1.000
_cell.length_c   1.000
_cell.angle_alpha   90.00
_cell.angle_beta   90.00
_cell.angle_gamma   90.00
#
_symmetry.space_group_name_H-M   'P 1'
#
loop_
_entity.id
_entity.type
_entity.pdbx_description
1 polymer ?
#
loop_
_entity_poly.entity_id
_entity_poly.type
_entity_poly.pdbx_seq_one_letter_code
_entity_poly.pdbx_strand_id
1 'polypeptide(L)'
;MESVTVEDICVLEIGKPCANRLDENMDHKLPAKRKYPFLVTMSLTFWRTFLAGFVLRIGSDALGFAQPLLINELINFIQKSNPDSENRTLQGTYTDQQNDVYEWHGYFYAVCLPAVGFLRTILFQQQFHHSYTLGMKCRTAVTGFVYRKVSVT
;
A
#
# COMPACT_ATOMS: atom_id res chain seq x y z
N MET A 1 -36.61 0.89 9.78
CA MET A 1 -35.21 1.01 10.21
C MET A 1 -34.39 0.77 8.96
N GLU A 2 -34.30 1.81 8.12
CA GLU A 2 -33.79 1.70 6.75
C GLU A 2 -32.27 1.63 6.82
N SER A 3 -31.73 0.54 6.29
CA SER A 3 -30.30 0.27 6.26
C SER A 3 -29.61 1.34 5.43
N VAL A 4 -28.94 2.28 6.10
CA VAL A 4 -27.95 3.17 5.50
C VAL A 4 -26.86 2.26 4.92
N THR A 5 -26.93 2.02 3.61
CA THR A 5 -25.96 1.18 2.91
C THR A 5 -24.63 1.91 2.89
N VAL A 6 -23.54 1.15 3.03
CA VAL A 6 -22.16 1.66 3.07
C VAL A 6 -21.82 2.48 1.82
N GLU A 7 -22.58 2.29 0.73
CA GLU A 7 -22.51 3.06 -0.51
C GLU A 7 -22.93 4.52 -0.33
N ASP A 8 -24.00 4.82 0.43
CA ASP A 8 -24.43 6.19 0.70
C ASP A 8 -23.41 6.96 1.56
N ILE A 9 -22.80 6.29 2.53
CA ILE A 9 -21.72 6.86 3.35
C ILE A 9 -20.48 7.14 2.49
N CYS A 10 -20.13 6.24 1.58
CA CYS A 10 -18.93 6.38 0.75
C CYS A 10 -19.08 7.45 -0.34
N VAL A 11 -20.26 7.58 -0.96
CA VAL A 11 -20.56 8.65 -1.92
C VAL A 11 -20.57 10.01 -1.23
N LEU A 12 -21.13 10.10 -0.01
CA LEU A 12 -21.10 11.32 0.81
C LEU A 12 -19.66 11.69 1.23
N GLU A 13 -18.79 10.74 1.57
CA GLU A 13 -17.45 11.08 2.07
C GLU A 13 -16.48 11.57 0.97
N ILE A 14 -16.61 11.06 -0.27
CA ILE A 14 -15.80 11.54 -1.40
C ILE A 14 -16.24 12.95 -1.82
N GLY A 15 -17.53 13.27 -1.68
CA GLY A 15 -18.08 14.59 -1.97
C GLY A 15 -17.79 15.64 -0.89
N LYS A 16 -17.80 15.27 0.40
CA LYS A 16 -17.83 16.22 1.53
C LYS A 16 -16.62 17.16 1.65
N PRO A 17 -15.34 16.73 1.59
CA PRO A 17 -14.24 17.65 1.85
C PRO A 17 -13.91 18.57 0.68
N CYS A 18 -14.29 18.22 -0.56
CA CYS A 18 -14.02 19.04 -1.75
C CYS A 18 -15.24 19.81 -2.26
N ALA A 19 -16.47 19.27 -2.20
CA ALA A 19 -17.68 20.01 -2.57
C ALA A 19 -17.91 21.17 -1.58
N ASN A 20 -17.80 20.90 -0.27
CA ASN A 20 -18.03 21.92 0.75
C ASN A 20 -17.00 23.07 0.73
N ARG A 21 -15.83 22.88 0.08
CA ARG A 21 -14.82 23.94 -0.12
C ARG A 21 -14.88 24.61 -1.51
N LEU A 22 -15.46 23.93 -2.50
CA LEU A 22 -15.70 24.48 -3.83
C LEU A 22 -16.96 25.34 -3.83
N ASP A 23 -18.02 24.94 -3.12
CA ASP A 23 -19.28 25.67 -3.09
C ASP A 23 -19.15 26.99 -2.30
N GLU A 24 -18.37 27.02 -1.21
CA GLU A 24 -18.13 28.25 -0.43
C GLU A 24 -17.27 29.30 -1.17
N ASN A 25 -16.45 28.89 -2.16
CA ASN A 25 -15.56 29.79 -2.92
C ASN A 25 -16.04 30.10 -4.36
N MET A 26 -17.06 29.41 -4.88
CA MET A 26 -17.47 29.51 -6.30
C MET A 26 -18.58 30.52 -6.58
N ASP A 27 -19.20 31.11 -5.56
CA ASP A 27 -20.29 32.08 -5.78
C ASP A 27 -19.82 33.43 -6.36
N HIS A 28 -18.52 33.74 -6.34
CA HIS A 28 -18.08 35.10 -6.69
C HIS A 28 -17.10 35.28 -7.87
N LYS A 29 -16.59 34.22 -8.50
CA LYS A 29 -15.77 34.33 -9.73
C LYS A 29 -15.78 33.01 -10.55
N LEU A 30 -16.56 32.92 -11.62
CA LEU A 30 -16.32 31.92 -12.68
C LEU A 30 -15.51 32.55 -13.82
N PRO A 31 -14.16 32.47 -13.84
CA PRO A 31 -13.36 32.80 -15.02
C PRO A 31 -13.49 31.71 -16.10
N ALA A 32 -13.30 32.13 -17.36
CA ALA A 32 -13.49 31.33 -18.57
C ALA A 32 -12.88 29.90 -18.50
N LYS A 33 -13.68 28.90 -18.88
CA LYS A 33 -13.34 27.46 -18.88
C LYS A 33 -12.10 27.16 -19.73
N ARG A 34 -10.96 26.94 -19.09
CA ARG A 34 -9.75 26.37 -19.72
C ARG A 34 -9.89 24.85 -19.82
N LYS A 35 -9.65 24.27 -21.01
CA LYS A 35 -9.73 22.81 -21.23
C LYS A 35 -8.48 22.13 -20.67
N TYR A 36 -8.50 21.78 -19.38
CA TYR A 36 -7.49 20.86 -18.83
C TYR A 36 -7.80 19.43 -19.30
N PRO A 37 -6.79 18.59 -19.58
CA PRO A 37 -7.02 17.19 -19.89
C PRO A 37 -7.71 16.51 -18.71
N PHE A 38 -8.82 15.81 -19.00
CA PHE A 38 -9.68 15.13 -18.02
C PHE A 38 -8.89 14.28 -17.01
N LEU A 39 -7.86 13.60 -17.50
CA LEU A 39 -7.01 12.70 -16.73
C LEU A 39 -6.18 13.43 -15.67
N VAL A 40 -5.73 14.66 -15.94
CA VAL A 40 -4.95 15.48 -14.99
C VAL A 40 -5.84 16.02 -13.86
N THR A 41 -7.07 16.42 -14.18
CA THR A 41 -8.07 16.81 -13.15
C THR A 41 -8.46 15.64 -12.24
N MET A 42 -8.60 14.44 -12.80
CA MET A 42 -8.87 13.24 -12.00
C MET A 42 -7.68 12.85 -11.13
N SER A 43 -6.47 12.81 -11.70
CA SER A 43 -5.28 12.38 -10.96
C SER A 43 -4.94 13.32 -9.80
N LEU A 44 -5.19 14.63 -9.94
CA LEU A 44 -5.01 15.59 -8.85
C LEU A 44 -6.04 15.41 -7.73
N THR A 45 -7.28 15.03 -8.08
CA THR A 45 -8.38 14.82 -7.11
C THR A 45 -8.14 13.57 -6.26
N PHE A 46 -7.66 12.48 -6.87
CA PHE A 46 -7.43 11.21 -6.18
C PHE A 46 -6.05 11.09 -5.52
N TRP A 47 -5.18 12.09 -5.69
CA TRP A 47 -3.78 12.02 -5.25
C TRP A 47 -3.61 11.72 -3.76
N ARG A 48 -4.45 12.28 -2.88
CA ARG A 48 -4.35 12.05 -1.42
C ARG A 48 -4.57 10.58 -1.05
N THR A 49 -5.52 9.93 -1.71
CA THR A 49 -5.81 8.51 -1.50
C THR A 49 -4.73 7.63 -2.15
N PHE A 50 -4.24 8.03 -3.32
CA PHE A 50 -3.13 7.35 -3.99
C PHE A 50 -1.83 7.38 -3.18
N LEU A 51 -1.50 8.54 -2.58
CA LEU A 51 -0.30 8.71 -1.78
C LEU A 51 -0.35 7.85 -0.50
N ALA A 52 -1.51 7.75 0.14
CA ALA A 52 -1.70 6.85 1.28
C ALA A 52 -1.44 5.38 0.90
N GLY A 53 -1.94 4.93 -0.26
CA GLY A 53 -1.65 3.59 -0.79
C GLY A 53 -0.18 3.39 -1.15
N PHE A 54 0.48 4.44 -1.68
CA PHE A 54 1.90 4.44 -2.01
C PHE A 54 2.79 4.28 -0.77
N VAL A 55 2.47 4.95 0.34
CA VAL A 55 3.17 4.79 1.63
C VAL A 55 3.01 3.37 2.17
N LEU A 56 1.80 2.80 2.11
CA LEU A 56 1.56 1.40 2.48
C LEU A 56 2.33 0.42 1.58
N ARG A 57 2.56 0.78 0.31
CA ARG A 57 3.27 -0.05 -0.65
C ARG A 57 4.78 -0.08 -0.39
N ILE A 58 5.36 1.07 -0.06
CA ILE A 58 6.76 1.17 0.39
C ILE A 58 7.00 0.28 1.61
N GLY A 59 6.08 0.29 2.58
CA GLY A 59 6.15 -0.60 3.74
C GLY A 59 6.15 -2.08 3.35
N SER A 60 5.28 -2.48 2.43
CA SER A 60 5.25 -3.87 1.95
C SER A 60 6.47 -4.27 1.12
N ASP A 61 7.06 -3.34 0.35
CA ASP A 61 8.27 -3.60 -0.43
C ASP A 61 9.48 -3.81 0.49
N ALA A 62 9.59 -3.03 1.57
CA ALA A 62 10.62 -3.23 2.61
C ALA A 62 10.50 -4.61 3.29
N LEU A 63 9.27 -5.06 3.60
CA LEU A 63 9.02 -6.41 4.11
C LEU A 63 9.35 -7.50 3.08
N GLY A 64 9.14 -7.23 1.79
CA GLY A 64 9.52 -8.14 0.71
C GLY A 64 11.03 -8.37 0.64
N PHE A 65 11.84 -7.34 0.89
CA PHE A 65 13.30 -7.46 0.94
C PHE A 65 13.80 -8.14 2.21
N ALA A 66 13.11 -7.99 3.33
CA ALA A 66 13.48 -8.65 4.59
C ALA A 66 13.37 -10.18 4.52
N GLN A 67 12.49 -10.71 3.67
CA GLN A 67 12.22 -12.15 3.59
C GLN A 67 13.43 -13.00 3.13
N PRO A 68 14.12 -12.71 2.00
CA PRO A 68 15.35 -13.42 1.62
C PRO A 68 16.55 -13.13 2.53
N LEU A 69 16.62 -11.93 3.11
CA LEU A 69 17.69 -11.55 4.06
C LEU A 69 17.64 -12.40 5.34
N LEU A 70 16.46 -12.59 5.93
CA LEU A 70 16.28 -13.36 7.16
C LEU A 70 16.56 -14.85 6.99
N ILE A 71 16.23 -15.41 5.82
CA ILE A 71 16.49 -16.83 5.53
C ILE A 71 17.99 -17.07 5.37
N ASN A 72 18.72 -16.18 4.69
CA ASN A 72 20.17 -16.31 4.54
C ASN A 72 20.90 -16.27 5.90
N GLU A 73 20.49 -15.37 6.79
CA GLU A 73 21.03 -15.30 8.15
C GLU A 73 20.71 -16.55 8.97
N LEU A 74 19.48 -17.07 8.89
CA LEU A 74 19.11 -18.30 9.57
C LEU A 74 19.91 -19.51 9.06
N ILE A 75 20.08 -19.62 7.74
CA ILE A 75 20.89 -20.68 7.13
C ILE A 75 22.33 -20.58 7.63
N ASN A 76 22.92 -19.38 7.63
CA ASN A 76 24.28 -19.13 8.13
C ASN A 76 24.44 -19.50 9.62
N PHE A 77 23.41 -19.26 10.45
CA PHE A 77 23.41 -19.62 11.87
C PHE A 77 23.42 -21.14 12.09
N ILE A 78 22.50 -21.87 11.45
CA ILE A 78 22.38 -23.34 11.54
C ILE A 78 23.68 -24.02 11.05
N GLN A 79 24.28 -23.41 10.05
CA GLN A 79 25.51 -23.83 9.44
C GLN A 79 26.76 -23.60 10.31
N LYS A 80 26.75 -22.60 11.19
CA LYS A 80 27.83 -22.31 12.14
C LYS A 80 27.73 -23.19 13.40
N SER A 81 26.53 -23.68 13.73
CA SER A 81 26.30 -24.55 14.90
C SER A 81 26.60 -26.04 14.68
N ASN A 82 26.71 -26.52 13.43
CA ASN A 82 26.96 -27.93 13.09
C ASN A 82 28.34 -28.12 12.43
N PRO A 83 29.39 -28.55 13.17
CA PRO A 83 30.74 -28.72 12.65
C PRO A 83 30.96 -29.94 11.73
N ASP A 84 30.01 -30.87 11.62
CA ASP A 84 30.18 -32.16 10.89
C ASP A 84 29.62 -32.20 9.45
N SER A 85 29.24 -31.06 8.85
CA SER A 85 28.66 -31.03 7.49
C SER A 85 29.66 -30.51 6.44
N GLU A 86 30.41 -31.44 5.85
CA GLU A 86 31.50 -31.26 4.86
C GLU A 86 31.08 -30.70 3.47
N ASN A 87 29.81 -30.40 3.19
CA ASN A 87 29.38 -29.92 1.87
C ASN A 87 28.92 -28.46 1.86
N ARG A 88 29.85 -27.51 1.63
CA ARG A 88 29.46 -26.11 1.41
C ARG A 88 30.36 -25.38 0.43
N THR A 89 30.05 -25.50 -0.84
CA THR A 89 30.54 -24.58 -1.88
C THR A 89 29.40 -23.68 -2.31
N LEU A 90 29.73 -22.38 -2.40
CA LEU A 90 28.98 -21.31 -3.07
C LEU A 90 27.82 -20.67 -2.29
N GLN A 91 28.15 -19.79 -1.34
CA GLN A 91 27.88 -18.34 -1.42
C GLN A 91 28.35 -17.70 -0.11
N GLY A 92 29.54 -17.10 -0.12
CA GLY A 92 30.06 -16.38 1.03
C GLY A 92 29.49 -14.96 1.13
N THR A 93 29.41 -14.44 2.35
CA THR A 93 29.86 -13.08 2.66
C THR A 93 30.35 -13.05 4.11
N TYR A 94 31.56 -12.55 4.31
CA TYR A 94 32.22 -12.39 5.61
C TYR A 94 31.47 -11.39 6.49
N THR A 95 31.24 -11.74 7.76
CA THR A 95 31.30 -10.78 8.86
C THR A 95 32.13 -11.39 9.99
N ASP A 96 33.31 -10.80 10.16
CA ASP A 96 34.10 -10.86 11.38
C ASP A 96 33.28 -10.16 12.47
N GLN A 97 32.69 -10.93 13.39
CA GLN A 97 32.44 -10.44 14.74
C GLN A 97 32.39 -11.61 15.71
N GLN A 98 33.52 -11.82 16.38
CA GLN A 98 33.69 -12.58 17.61
C GLN A 98 32.75 -12.01 18.70
N ASN A 99 31.49 -12.42 18.69
CA ASN A 99 30.63 -12.37 19.87
C ASN A 99 30.18 -13.80 20.10
N ASP A 100 30.26 -14.25 21.36
CA ASP A 100 29.73 -15.54 21.80
C ASP A 100 28.37 -15.79 21.13
N VAL A 101 28.26 -16.89 20.39
CA VAL A 101 27.06 -17.21 19.62
C VAL A 101 25.98 -17.62 20.61
N TYR A 102 25.26 -16.62 21.11
CA TYR A 102 24.19 -16.87 22.05
C TYR A 102 23.00 -17.52 21.33
N GLU A 103 22.51 -18.63 21.88
CA GLU A 103 21.42 -19.45 21.31
C GLU A 103 20.12 -18.66 21.10
N TRP A 104 19.92 -17.55 21.82
CA TRP A 104 18.73 -16.70 21.72
C TRP A 104 18.55 -16.04 20.34
N HIS A 105 19.62 -15.80 19.58
CA HIS A 105 19.52 -15.21 18.24
C HIS A 105 18.74 -16.13 17.28
N GLY A 106 18.94 -17.44 17.36
CA GLY A 106 18.20 -18.41 16.52
C GLY A 106 16.70 -18.41 16.81
N TYR A 107 16.32 -18.39 18.10
CA TYR A 107 14.92 -18.29 18.52
C TYR A 107 14.27 -16.98 18.06
N PHE A 108 14.99 -15.86 18.12
CA PHE A 108 14.52 -14.57 17.63
C PHE A 108 14.21 -14.60 16.13
N TYR A 109 15.10 -15.13 15.30
CA TYR A 109 14.88 -15.25 13.85
C TYR A 109 13.71 -16.18 13.51
N ALA A 110 13.57 -17.31 14.21
CA ALA A 110 12.48 -18.25 14.01
C ALA A 110 11.09 -17.65 14.30
N VAL A 111 10.99 -16.72 15.27
CA VAL A 111 9.75 -16.01 15.58
C VAL A 111 9.52 -14.83 14.63
N CYS A 112 10.56 -14.12 14.24
CA CYS A 112 10.46 -12.99 13.30
C CYS A 112 10.04 -13.41 11.89
N LEU A 113 10.47 -14.58 11.40
CA LEU A 113 10.14 -15.11 10.08
C LEU A 113 8.61 -15.19 9.81
N PRO A 114 7.82 -15.88 10.64
CA PRO A 114 6.37 -15.91 10.47
C PRO A 114 5.74 -14.54 10.74
N ALA A 115 6.24 -13.76 11.71
CA ALA A 115 5.72 -12.43 12.00
C ALA A 115 5.78 -11.49 10.78
N VAL A 116 6.91 -11.49 10.05
CA VAL A 116 7.07 -10.73 8.80
C VAL A 116 6.09 -11.25 7.73
N GLY A 117 5.92 -12.57 7.61
CA GLY A 117 4.97 -13.18 6.68
C GLY A 117 3.50 -12.81 6.97
N PHE A 118 3.10 -12.83 8.24
CA PHE A 118 1.77 -12.40 8.66
C PHE A 118 1.53 -10.91 8.35
N LEU A 119 2.49 -10.06 8.68
CA LEU A 119 2.39 -8.62 8.41
C LEU A 119 2.31 -8.34 6.90
N ARG A 120 3.09 -9.06 6.08
CA ARG A 120 3.02 -9.01 4.61
C ARG A 120 1.64 -9.41 4.08
N THR A 121 1.01 -10.41 4.69
CA THR A 121 -0.32 -10.90 4.31
C THR A 121 -1.42 -9.88 4.64
N ILE A 122 -1.34 -9.26 5.81
CA ILE A 122 -2.27 -8.20 6.23
C ILE A 122 -2.17 -6.99 5.29
N LEU A 123 -0.95 -6.56 4.99
CA LEU A 123 -0.70 -5.45 4.05
C LEU A 123 -1.21 -5.78 2.65
N PHE A 124 -1.05 -7.01 2.18
CA PHE A 124 -1.59 -7.46 0.91
C PHE A 124 -3.12 -7.34 0.85
N GLN A 125 -3.81 -7.78 1.90
CA GLN A 125 -5.27 -7.69 2.00
C GLN A 125 -5.74 -6.22 2.01
N GLN A 126 -5.04 -5.35 2.73
CA GLN A 126 -5.35 -3.92 2.77
C GLN A 126 -5.10 -3.23 1.42
N GLN A 127 -4.03 -3.57 0.71
CA GLN A 127 -3.73 -3.07 -0.63
C GLN A 127 -4.80 -3.50 -1.65
N PHE A 128 -5.29 -4.74 -1.58
CA PHE A 128 -6.37 -5.22 -2.43
C PHE A 128 -7.68 -4.46 -2.15
N HIS A 129 -8.03 -4.30 -0.87
CA HIS A 129 -9.21 -3.56 -0.46
C HIS A 129 -9.15 -2.09 -0.89
N HIS A 130 -7.98 -1.46 -0.73
CA HIS A 130 -7.73 -0.09 -1.17
C HIS A 130 -7.88 0.07 -2.70
N SER A 131 -7.31 -0.85 -3.47
CA SER A 131 -7.39 -0.84 -4.95
C SER A 131 -8.83 -1.05 -5.44
N TYR A 132 -9.58 -1.95 -4.79
CA TYR A 132 -10.98 -2.21 -5.13
C TYR A 132 -11.85 -0.96 -4.90
N THR A 133 -11.69 -0.34 -3.73
CA THR A 133 -12.42 0.88 -3.38
C THR A 133 -12.06 2.06 -4.29
N LEU A 134 -10.77 2.26 -4.62
CA LEU A 134 -10.36 3.27 -5.60
C LEU A 134 -10.96 3.02 -6.99
N GLY A 135 -11.00 1.76 -7.44
CA GLY A 135 -11.58 1.37 -8.71
C GLY A 135 -13.07 1.68 -8.80
N MET A 136 -13.82 1.40 -7.74
CA MET A 136 -15.25 1.74 -7.66
C MET A 136 -15.48 3.26 -7.76
N LYS A 137 -14.71 4.04 -7.00
CA LYS A 137 -14.80 5.52 -7.02
C LYS A 137 -14.48 6.10 -8.39
N CYS A 138 -13.49 5.54 -9.08
CA CYS A 138 -13.11 5.95 -10.43
C CYS A 138 -14.23 5.66 -11.45
N ARG A 139 -14.77 4.43 -11.44
CA ARG A 139 -15.86 4.03 -12.36
C ARG A 139 -17.08 4.93 -12.24
N THR A 140 -17.56 5.19 -11.02
CA THR A 140 -18.74 6.05 -10.82
C THR A 140 -18.48 7.50 -11.24
N ALA A 141 -17.29 8.05 -10.96
CA ALA A 141 -16.94 9.41 -11.34
C ALA A 141 -16.82 9.60 -12.87
N VAL A 142 -16.28 8.61 -13.59
CA VAL A 142 -16.23 8.61 -15.06
C VAL A 142 -17.65 8.57 -15.63
N THR A 143 -18.49 7.66 -15.14
CA THR A 143 -19.88 7.51 -15.59
C THR A 143 -20.69 8.80 -15.37
N GLY A 144 -20.58 9.43 -14.19
CA GLY A 144 -21.25 10.72 -13.91
C GLY A 144 -20.80 11.86 -14.82
N PHE A 145 -19.50 11.92 -15.16
CA PHE A 145 -18.97 12.91 -16.10
C PHE A 145 -19.53 12.72 -17.52
N VAL A 146 -19.60 11.46 -17.98
CA VAL A 146 -20.17 11.12 -19.29
C VAL A 146 -21.64 11.52 -19.35
N TYR A 147 -22.46 11.17 -18.35
CA TYR A 147 -23.88 11.56 -18.32
C TYR A 147 -24.07 13.09 -18.45
N ARG A 148 -23.32 13.88 -17.69
CA ARG A 148 -23.39 15.35 -17.76
C ARG A 148 -22.95 15.90 -19.12
N LYS A 149 -22.04 15.23 -19.82
CA LYS A 149 -21.60 15.60 -21.17
C LYS A 149 -22.64 15.26 -22.23
N VAL A 150 -23.32 14.14 -22.08
CA VAL A 150 -24.38 13.69 -23.01
C VAL A 150 -25.64 14.54 -22.84
N SER A 151 -26.05 14.89 -21.62
CA SER A 151 -27.25 15.73 -21.39
C SER A 151 -27.11 17.20 -21.79
N VAL A 152 -25.89 17.67 -22.08
CA VAL A 152 -25.63 19.05 -22.53
C VAL A 152 -25.58 19.19 -24.05
N THR A 153 -25.59 18.06 -24.75
CA THR A 153 -25.73 17.98 -26.21
C THR A 153 -27.20 17.81 -26.55
#